data_AF-A0A7C0Z4L8-F1
#
_entry.id   AF-A0A7C0Z4L8-F1
#
_cell.length_a   1.000
_cell.length_b   1.000
_cell.length_c   1.000
_cell.angle_alpha   90.00
_cell.angle_beta   90.00
_cell.angle_gamma   90.00
#
_symmetry.space_group_name_H-M   'P 1'
#
loop_
_entity.id
_entity.type
_entity.pdbx_description
1 polymer ?
#
loop_
_entity_poly.entity_id
_entity_poly.type
_entity_poly.pdbx_seq_one_letter_code
_entity_poly.pdbx_strand_id
1 'polypeptide(L)'
;NDNSVYLGMIWDQAWRMWNTHYLYMGFYTSCYFSGRTFRKLWHEGSVKYFWRLGARNTLVSNFCLTLGERMPPERQLFLGGINAIRGLEEKQLVGQNRWILNLEDRFFTNLNLFDFYLGGIFFIDIGNIWFSTSDFDWKSTCASAGFGLRLGNSRVYGSKVTRLDFAFPIHGPVKFQVCFATGQFFGAFKSLSYINPFPRLFGEE
;
A
#
# COMPACT_ATOMS: atom_id res chain seq x y z
N ASN A 1 15.10 -5.67 36.59
CA ASN A 1 13.95 -4.82 36.21
C ASN A 1 14.27 -4.07 34.95
N ASP A 2 14.08 -4.72 33.80
CA ASP A 2 14.26 -4.06 32.50
C ASP A 2 12.97 -3.33 32.16
N ASN A 3 12.88 -2.07 32.63
CA ASN A 3 11.79 -1.18 32.22
C ASN A 3 11.90 -0.98 30.71
N SER A 4 10.89 -1.43 29.97
CA SER A 4 10.79 -1.20 28.55
C SER A 4 9.72 -0.14 28.27
N VAL A 5 10.04 0.83 27.42
CA VAL A 5 9.13 1.92 27.05
C VAL A 5 8.89 1.88 25.55
N TYR A 6 7.62 1.97 25.18
CA TYR A 6 7.17 2.11 23.81
C TYR A 6 6.47 3.45 23.64
N LEU A 7 6.86 4.20 22.63
CA LEU A 7 6.22 5.45 22.24
C LEU A 7 5.81 5.35 20.78
N GLY A 8 4.58 5.74 20.49
CA GLY A 8 4.04 5.77 19.14
C GLY A 8 3.21 7.02 18.92
N MET A 9 3.25 7.55 17.70
CA MET A 9 2.41 8.65 17.26
C MET A 9 1.83 8.30 15.89
N ILE A 10 0.53 8.46 15.75
CA ILE A 10 -0.19 8.34 14.48
C ILE A 10 -0.81 9.69 14.19
N TRP A 11 -0.71 10.11 12.94
CA TRP A 11 -1.38 11.27 12.40
C TRP A 11 -1.98 10.89 11.06
N ASP A 12 -3.24 11.22 10.85
CA ASP A 12 -3.93 11.05 9.57
C ASP A 12 -4.80 12.27 9.30
N GLN A 13 -4.84 12.67 8.04
CA GLN A 13 -5.62 13.82 7.62
C GLN A 13 -6.07 13.66 6.18
N ALA A 14 -7.32 14.04 5.93
CA ALA A 14 -7.91 14.07 4.61
C ALA A 14 -8.31 15.50 4.24
N TRP A 15 -8.13 15.84 2.96
CA TRP A 15 -8.57 17.11 2.39
C TRP A 15 -9.31 16.86 1.08
N ARG A 16 -10.42 17.57 0.91
CA ARG A 16 -11.04 17.79 -0.39
C ARG A 16 -10.56 19.16 -0.87
N MET A 17 -9.51 19.18 -1.69
CA MET A 17 -8.89 20.44 -2.15
C MET A 17 -9.83 21.18 -3.11
N TRP A 18 -10.47 20.44 -4.02
CA TRP A 18 -11.51 20.91 -4.94
C TRP A 18 -12.61 19.87 -5.05
N ASN A 19 -13.65 20.14 -5.84
CA ASN A 19 -14.76 19.21 -6.06
C ASN A 19 -14.33 17.86 -6.70
N THR A 20 -13.15 17.80 -7.31
CA THR A 20 -12.63 16.64 -8.03
C THR A 20 -11.37 16.03 -7.41
N HIS A 21 -10.72 16.72 -6.46
CA HIS A 21 -9.42 16.32 -5.92
C HIS A 21 -9.50 16.02 -4.43
N TYR A 22 -9.08 14.82 -4.05
CA TYR A 22 -9.07 14.35 -2.67
C TYR A 22 -7.66 13.86 -2.33
N LEU A 23 -7.12 14.38 -1.24
CA LEU A 23 -5.79 14.05 -0.73
C LEU A 23 -5.95 13.44 0.66
N TYR A 24 -5.29 12.32 0.90
CA TYR A 24 -5.17 11.68 2.20
C TYR A 24 -3.70 11.56 2.52
N MET A 25 -3.29 12.03 3.69
CA MET A 25 -1.95 11.85 4.20
C MET A 25 -2.01 11.14 5.54
N GLY A 26 -1.04 10.27 5.77
CA GLY A 26 -0.88 9.57 7.03
C GLY A 26 0.59 9.47 7.38
N PHE A 27 0.89 9.64 8.65
CA PHE A 27 2.21 9.44 9.21
C PHE A 27 2.09 8.63 10.49
N TYR A 28 2.92 7.61 10.62
CA TYR A 28 3.05 6.81 11.81
C TYR A 28 4.53 6.73 12.19
N THR A 29 4.82 6.93 13.47
CA THR A 29 6.15 6.73 14.02
C THR A 29 6.06 5.94 15.31
N SER A 30 7.01 5.05 15.54
CA SER A 30 7.18 4.41 16.84
C SER A 30 8.64 4.18 17.18
N CYS A 31 8.95 4.26 18.47
CA CYS A 31 10.27 3.95 19.00
C CYS A 31 10.16 3.09 20.25
N TYR A 32 11.21 2.30 20.46
CA TYR A 32 11.29 1.35 21.57
C TYR A 32 12.60 1.53 22.33
N PHE A 33 12.48 1.63 23.65
CA PHE A 33 13.58 1.75 24.60
C PHE A 33 13.56 0.57 25.57
N SER A 34 14.75 0.06 25.89
CA SER A 34 14.97 -0.93 26.96
C SER A 34 15.94 -0.29 27.95
N GLY A 35 15.47 -0.01 29.16
CA GLY A 35 16.16 0.85 30.12
C GLY A 35 16.38 2.25 29.55
N ARG A 36 17.65 2.67 29.46
CA ARG A 36 18.08 3.96 28.86
C ARG A 36 18.51 3.84 27.41
N THR A 37 18.46 2.64 26.82
CA THR A 37 19.03 2.36 25.50
C THR A 37 17.92 2.38 24.45
N PHE A 38 18.11 3.19 23.41
CA PHE A 38 17.31 3.14 22.19
C PHE A 38 17.57 1.83 21.45
N ARG A 39 16.51 1.13 21.06
CA ARG A 39 16.61 -0.20 20.45
C ARG A 39 16.05 -0.27 19.05
N LYS A 40 14.90 0.36 18.78
CA LYS A 40 14.18 0.22 17.50
C LYS A 40 13.42 1.49 17.15
N LEU A 41 13.27 1.74 15.85
CA LEU A 41 12.53 2.88 15.29
C LEU A 41 11.80 2.45 14.03
N TRP A 42 10.57 2.93 13.88
CA TRP A 42 9.72 2.72 12.72
C TRP A 42 9.11 4.04 12.30
N HIS A 43 9.13 4.32 11.01
CA HIS A 43 8.40 5.41 10.40
C HIS A 43 7.64 4.89 9.20
N GLU A 44 6.40 5.32 9.05
CA GLU A 44 5.59 5.06 7.86
C GLU A 44 4.90 6.35 7.44
N GLY A 45 5.24 6.84 6.25
CA GLY A 45 4.55 7.95 5.60
C GLY A 45 3.71 7.41 4.45
N SER A 46 2.47 7.86 4.32
CA SER A 46 1.58 7.49 3.23
C SER A 46 0.87 8.71 2.66
N VAL A 47 0.75 8.74 1.34
CA VAL A 47 0.04 9.77 0.60
C VAL A 47 -0.83 9.09 -0.44
N LYS A 48 -2.14 9.32 -0.38
CA LYS A 48 -3.10 8.85 -1.38
C LYS A 48 -3.78 10.04 -2.01
N TYR A 49 -3.85 10.03 -3.33
CA TYR A 49 -4.44 11.10 -4.11
C TYR A 49 -5.47 10.54 -5.08
N PHE A 50 -6.65 11.16 -5.10
CA PHE A 50 -7.73 10.81 -6.00
C PHE A 50 -8.11 12.03 -6.82
N TRP A 51 -8.06 11.88 -8.13
CA TRP A 51 -8.49 12.90 -9.08
C TRP A 51 -9.62 12.37 -9.94
N ARG A 52 -10.82 12.92 -9.74
CA ARG A 52 -11.99 12.68 -10.58
C ARG A 52 -11.86 13.51 -11.87
N LEU A 53 -11.41 12.86 -12.94
CA LEU A 53 -11.25 13.47 -14.27
C LEU A 53 -12.61 13.74 -14.94
N GLY A 54 -13.65 12.98 -14.58
CA GLY A 54 -15.01 13.16 -15.09
C GLY A 54 -16.02 12.37 -14.28
N ALA A 55 -17.23 12.22 -14.81
CA ALA A 55 -18.33 11.56 -14.10
C ALA A 55 -18.06 10.07 -13.79
N ARG A 56 -17.20 9.41 -14.56
CA ARG A 56 -16.95 7.95 -14.47
C ARG A 56 -15.48 7.55 -14.47
N ASN A 57 -14.55 8.51 -14.48
CA ASN A 57 -13.12 8.25 -14.46
C ASN A 57 -12.51 8.83 -13.17
N THR A 58 -11.63 8.06 -12.52
CA THR A 58 -10.82 8.53 -11.40
C THR A 58 -9.39 8.01 -11.53
N LEU A 59 -8.44 8.93 -11.58
CA LEU A 59 -7.03 8.63 -11.40
C LEU A 59 -6.72 8.53 -9.90
N VAL A 60 -6.00 7.48 -9.53
CA VAL A 60 -5.60 7.21 -8.15
C VAL A 60 -4.09 7.04 -8.09
N SER A 61 -3.47 7.73 -7.14
CA SER A 61 -2.07 7.56 -6.80
C SER A 61 -1.96 7.19 -5.32
N ASN A 62 -1.09 6.22 -5.01
CA ASN A 62 -0.75 5.82 -3.66
C ASN A 62 0.77 5.76 -3.54
N PHE A 63 1.33 6.53 -2.63
CA PHE A 63 2.73 6.47 -2.25
C PHE A 63 2.84 6.07 -0.79
N CYS A 64 3.73 5.12 -0.48
CA CYS A 64 4.03 4.72 0.88
C CYS A 64 5.55 4.58 1.03
N LEU A 65 6.09 5.16 2.11
CA LEU A 65 7.48 5.04 2.52
C LEU A 65 7.51 4.49 3.93
N THR A 66 8.16 3.36 4.12
CA THR A 66 8.42 2.77 5.43
C THR A 66 9.92 2.77 5.67
N LEU A 67 10.35 3.30 6.81
CA LEU A 67 11.73 3.27 7.27
C LEU A 67 11.81 2.61 8.63
N GLY A 68 12.72 1.66 8.78
CA GLY A 68 12.94 0.90 9.99
C GLY A 68 14.41 0.89 10.39
N GLU A 69 14.67 0.94 11.69
CA GLU A 69 16.01 0.75 12.25
C GLU A 69 15.99 -0.39 13.27
N ARG A 70 16.95 -1.33 13.11
CA ARG A 70 17.16 -2.48 14.01
C ARG A 70 15.90 -3.36 14.18
N MET A 71 15.18 -3.56 13.08
CA MET A 71 13.99 -4.40 13.08
C MET A 71 14.35 -5.87 13.24
N PRO A 72 13.65 -6.62 14.12
CA PRO A 72 13.91 -8.03 14.28
C PRO A 72 13.44 -8.81 13.03
N PRO A 73 14.00 -10.00 12.75
CA PRO A 73 13.69 -10.76 11.54
C PRO A 73 12.19 -11.03 11.31
N GLU A 74 11.41 -11.16 12.37
CA GLU A 74 9.96 -11.41 12.31
C GLU A 74 9.14 -10.18 11.87
N ARG A 75 9.78 -9.01 11.78
CA ARG A 75 9.17 -7.73 11.39
C ARG A 75 9.76 -7.14 10.12
N GLN A 76 10.42 -7.99 9.32
CA GLN A 76 10.89 -7.57 8.02
C GLN A 76 9.72 -7.19 7.11
N LEU A 77 9.95 -6.16 6.30
CA LEU A 77 9.05 -5.73 5.26
C LEU A 77 9.16 -6.65 4.06
N PHE A 78 8.08 -6.69 3.28
CA PHE A 78 8.07 -7.38 2.00
C PHE A 78 7.57 -6.48 0.87
N LEU A 79 8.07 -6.64 -0.35
CA LEU A 79 7.68 -5.76 -1.47
C LEU A 79 6.53 -6.33 -2.33
N GLY A 80 6.27 -7.63 -2.27
CA GLY A 80 5.30 -8.29 -3.15
C GLY A 80 3.86 -8.23 -2.69
N GLY A 81 2.97 -8.68 -3.57
CA GLY A 81 1.55 -8.85 -3.30
C GLY A 81 0.66 -7.77 -3.91
N ILE A 82 -0.66 -8.05 -3.89
CA ILE A 82 -1.68 -7.23 -4.57
C ILE A 82 -1.83 -5.80 -4.03
N ASN A 83 -1.32 -5.54 -2.83
CA ASN A 83 -1.34 -4.21 -2.18
C ASN A 83 0.01 -3.48 -2.27
N ALA A 84 1.00 -4.04 -2.97
CA ALA A 84 2.31 -3.46 -3.15
C ALA A 84 2.68 -3.45 -4.64
N ILE A 85 3.35 -4.50 -5.13
CA ILE A 85 3.67 -4.67 -6.56
C ILE A 85 2.97 -5.92 -7.08
N ARG A 86 1.95 -5.75 -7.94
CA ARG A 86 1.31 -6.89 -8.61
C ARG A 86 2.31 -7.62 -9.50
N GLY A 87 2.20 -8.94 -9.57
CA GLY A 87 3.17 -9.80 -10.25
C GLY A 87 4.39 -10.18 -9.42
N LEU A 88 4.62 -9.55 -8.27
CA LEU A 88 5.71 -9.91 -7.35
C LEU A 88 5.15 -10.76 -6.20
N GLU A 89 5.80 -11.88 -5.90
CA GLU A 89 5.35 -12.78 -4.83
C GLU A 89 5.54 -12.14 -3.44
N GLU A 90 4.55 -12.30 -2.57
CA GLU A 90 4.41 -11.51 -1.33
C GLU A 90 5.61 -11.57 -0.41
N LYS A 91 6.35 -12.69 -0.36
CA LYS A 91 7.52 -12.86 0.53
C LYS A 91 8.86 -12.95 -0.20
N GLN A 92 8.88 -12.63 -1.50
CA GLN A 92 10.04 -12.86 -2.34
C GLN A 92 11.19 -11.87 -2.06
N LEU A 93 10.86 -10.61 -1.81
CA LEU A 93 11.84 -9.56 -1.51
C LEU A 93 11.60 -9.02 -0.12
N VAL A 94 12.68 -8.87 0.64
CA VAL A 94 12.68 -8.64 2.08
C VAL A 94 13.62 -7.48 2.43
N GLY A 95 13.25 -6.66 3.41
CA GLY A 95 14.11 -5.59 3.92
C GLY A 95 13.58 -4.92 5.18
N GLN A 96 14.21 -3.82 5.59
CA GLN A 96 13.78 -2.98 6.73
C GLN A 96 13.19 -1.64 6.28
N ASN A 97 13.52 -1.22 5.07
CA ASN A 97 13.06 0.02 4.47
C ASN A 97 12.43 -0.29 3.12
N ARG A 98 11.36 0.42 2.77
CA ARG A 98 10.61 0.18 1.54
C ARG A 98 9.93 1.45 1.08
N TRP A 99 9.90 1.69 -0.22
CA TRP A 99 8.95 2.63 -0.82
C TRP A 99 8.14 1.95 -1.91
N ILE A 100 6.89 2.37 -2.05
CA ILE A 100 5.93 1.87 -3.05
C ILE A 100 5.21 3.08 -3.64
N LEU A 101 5.05 3.07 -4.97
CA LEU A 101 4.20 3.96 -5.74
C LEU A 101 3.25 3.12 -6.60
N ASN A 102 1.95 3.35 -6.47
CA ASN A 102 0.92 2.76 -7.31
C ASN A 102 0.17 3.87 -8.02
N LEU A 103 0.00 3.73 -9.33
CA LEU A 103 -0.83 4.59 -10.15
C LEU A 103 -1.92 3.73 -10.79
N GLU A 104 -3.18 4.13 -10.65
CA GLU A 104 -4.32 3.47 -11.28
C GLU A 104 -5.23 4.48 -11.96
N ASP A 105 -5.49 4.30 -13.25
CA ASP A 105 -6.61 4.95 -13.95
C ASP A 105 -7.82 4.02 -13.89
N ARG A 106 -8.94 4.51 -13.34
CA ARG A 106 -10.14 3.74 -13.05
C ARG A 106 -11.32 4.33 -13.80
N PHE A 107 -11.94 3.58 -14.70
CA PHE A 107 -13.10 4.06 -15.45
C PHE A 107 -14.27 3.08 -15.43
N PHE A 108 -15.50 3.62 -15.49
CA PHE A 108 -16.72 2.85 -15.70
C PHE A 108 -17.36 3.21 -17.04
N THR A 109 -17.83 2.19 -17.74
CA THR A 109 -18.60 2.34 -18.98
C THR A 109 -20.10 2.52 -18.66
N ASN A 110 -20.91 2.72 -19.69
CA ASN A 110 -22.37 2.71 -19.58
C ASN A 110 -22.97 1.29 -19.66
N LEU A 111 -22.13 0.28 -19.89
CA LEU A 111 -22.59 -1.10 -20.01
C LEU A 111 -23.03 -1.60 -18.65
N ASN A 112 -24.31 -1.95 -18.55
CA ASN A 112 -24.91 -2.55 -17.37
C ASN A 112 -25.22 -4.02 -17.67
N LEU A 113 -24.75 -4.91 -16.81
CA LEU A 113 -25.02 -6.34 -16.88
C LEU A 113 -25.59 -6.77 -15.53
N PHE A 114 -26.87 -7.15 -15.49
CA PHE A 114 -27.57 -7.59 -14.28
C PHE A 114 -27.36 -6.66 -13.07
N ASP A 115 -27.54 -5.34 -13.26
CA ASP A 115 -27.34 -4.28 -12.25
C ASP A 115 -25.88 -3.97 -11.88
N PHE A 116 -24.90 -4.58 -12.56
CA PHE A 116 -23.48 -4.25 -12.41
C PHE A 116 -22.99 -3.38 -13.58
N TYR A 117 -22.30 -2.29 -13.25
CA TYR A 117 -21.61 -1.47 -14.25
C TYR A 117 -20.24 -2.07 -14.55
N LEU A 118 -19.99 -2.30 -15.84
CA LEU A 118 -18.68 -2.72 -16.33
C LEU A 118 -17.73 -1.53 -16.35
N GLY A 119 -16.53 -1.73 -15.84
CA GLY A 119 -15.44 -0.77 -15.87
C GLY A 119 -14.12 -1.45 -16.12
N GLY A 120 -13.09 -0.64 -16.26
CA GLY A 120 -11.73 -1.10 -16.45
C GLY A 120 -10.76 -0.35 -15.57
N ILE A 121 -9.53 -0.85 -15.57
CA ILE A 121 -8.36 -0.18 -15.01
C ILE A 121 -7.16 -0.33 -15.91
N PHE A 122 -6.30 0.67 -15.84
CA PHE A 122 -4.90 0.56 -16.18
C PHE A 122 -4.08 0.90 -14.94
N PHE A 123 -2.96 0.22 -14.74
CA PHE A 123 -2.14 0.47 -13.58
C PHE A 123 -0.64 0.31 -13.85
N ILE A 124 0.14 1.00 -13.01
CA ILE A 124 1.59 0.85 -12.90
C ILE A 124 1.93 0.79 -11.40
N ASP A 125 2.67 -0.24 -11.00
CA ASP A 125 3.18 -0.39 -9.64
C ASP A 125 4.71 -0.35 -9.68
N ILE A 126 5.32 0.45 -8.81
CA ILE A 126 6.78 0.63 -8.72
C ILE A 126 7.18 0.63 -7.25
N GLY A 127 8.27 -0.02 -6.90
CA GLY A 127 8.78 0.06 -5.54
C GLY A 127 10.15 -0.56 -5.36
N ASN A 128 10.75 -0.29 -4.20
CA ASN A 128 12.08 -0.77 -3.84
C ASN A 128 12.07 -1.16 -2.36
N ILE A 129 12.92 -2.13 -2.00
CA ILE A 129 13.07 -2.62 -0.63
C ILE A 129 14.54 -2.90 -0.34
N TRP A 130 15.01 -2.48 0.84
CA TRP A 130 16.42 -2.56 1.23
C TRP A 130 16.59 -2.70 2.75
N PHE A 131 17.79 -3.09 3.20
CA PHE A 131 18.10 -3.28 4.62
C PHE A 131 18.61 -2.02 5.30
N SER A 132 19.69 -1.43 4.81
CA SER A 132 20.27 -0.17 5.31
C SER A 132 20.22 0.92 4.25
N THR A 133 20.15 2.19 4.63
CA THR A 133 20.18 3.33 3.69
C THR A 133 21.38 3.29 2.74
N SER A 134 22.49 2.69 3.17
CA SER A 134 23.68 2.42 2.33
C SER A 134 23.46 1.42 1.20
N ASP A 135 22.47 0.54 1.35
CA ASP A 135 22.18 -0.57 0.44
C ASP A 135 21.14 -0.17 -0.63
N PHE A 136 20.63 1.06 -0.55
CA PHE A 136 19.65 1.55 -1.50
C PHE A 136 20.29 1.69 -2.89
N ASP A 137 19.71 0.98 -3.87
CA ASP A 137 20.06 1.09 -5.27
C ASP A 137 18.80 1.21 -6.12
N TRP A 138 18.72 2.25 -6.96
CA TRP A 138 17.65 2.44 -7.92
C TRP A 138 17.52 1.27 -8.90
N LYS A 139 18.60 0.56 -9.22
CA LYS A 139 18.57 -0.61 -10.10
C LYS A 139 17.76 -1.78 -9.53
N SER A 140 17.66 -1.86 -8.20
CA SER A 140 16.88 -2.88 -7.48
C SER A 140 15.38 -2.58 -7.44
N THR A 141 14.94 -1.48 -8.05
CA THR A 141 13.52 -1.11 -8.12
C THR A 141 12.77 -2.16 -8.93
N CYS A 142 11.64 -2.61 -8.44
CA CYS A 142 10.73 -3.51 -9.15
C CYS A 142 9.60 -2.69 -9.77
N ALA A 143 9.17 -3.09 -10.96
CA ALA A 143 8.07 -2.43 -11.64
C ALA A 143 7.17 -3.44 -12.35
N SER A 144 5.87 -3.18 -12.31
CA SER A 144 4.85 -3.91 -13.06
C SER A 144 3.86 -2.92 -13.68
N ALA A 145 3.20 -3.34 -14.75
CA ALA A 145 2.03 -2.65 -15.25
C ALA A 145 1.00 -3.64 -15.73
N GLY A 146 -0.22 -3.17 -15.91
CA GLY A 146 -1.27 -4.04 -16.36
C GLY A 146 -2.59 -3.33 -16.55
N PHE A 147 -3.59 -4.16 -16.80
CA PHE A 147 -4.96 -3.73 -16.96
C PHE A 147 -5.88 -4.71 -16.27
N GLY A 148 -7.14 -4.33 -16.09
CA GLY A 148 -8.11 -5.18 -15.40
C GLY A 148 -9.53 -4.77 -15.67
N LEU A 149 -10.43 -5.68 -15.34
CA LEU A 149 -11.87 -5.50 -15.43
C LEU A 149 -12.41 -5.20 -14.03
N ARG A 150 -13.40 -4.30 -13.96
CA ARG A 150 -14.09 -3.93 -12.73
C ARG A 150 -15.59 -4.08 -12.88
N LEU A 151 -16.21 -4.70 -11.90
CA LEU A 151 -17.64 -4.87 -11.78
C LEU A 151 -18.10 -4.10 -10.55
N GLY A 152 -18.81 -2.99 -10.73
CA GLY A 152 -19.32 -2.16 -9.64
C GLY A 152 -20.83 -2.25 -9.51
N ASN A 153 -21.34 -2.45 -8.29
CA ASN A 153 -22.77 -2.40 -8.02
C ASN A 153 -23.18 -1.00 -7.51
N SER A 154 -24.11 -0.34 -8.19
CA SER A 154 -24.59 1.00 -7.81
C SER A 154 -25.60 1.02 -6.66
N ARG A 155 -26.19 -0.13 -6.30
CA ARG A 155 -27.26 -0.25 -5.29
C ARG A 155 -26.76 -0.55 -3.88
N VAL A 156 -25.47 -0.86 -3.70
CA VAL A 156 -24.88 -1.20 -2.40
C VAL A 156 -24.15 0.01 -1.81
N TYR A 157 -24.61 0.48 -0.65
CA TYR A 157 -23.89 1.47 0.18
C TYR A 157 -22.46 0.96 0.46
N GLY A 158 -21.43 1.74 0.11
CA GLY A 158 -20.02 1.34 0.26
C GLY A 158 -19.38 0.63 -0.95
N SER A 159 -20.09 0.50 -2.09
CA SER A 159 -19.55 0.14 -3.42
C SER A 159 -18.50 -0.98 -3.41
N LYS A 160 -18.93 -2.21 -3.11
CA LYS A 160 -18.11 -3.42 -3.34
C LYS A 160 -17.87 -3.55 -4.84
N VAL A 161 -16.62 -3.36 -5.27
CA VAL A 161 -16.18 -3.57 -6.65
C VAL A 161 -15.44 -4.90 -6.71
N THR A 162 -15.84 -5.78 -7.62
CA THR A 162 -15.04 -6.97 -7.93
C THR A 162 -14.11 -6.63 -9.08
N ARG A 163 -12.86 -7.10 -8.99
CA ARG A 163 -11.84 -6.85 -10.02
C ARG A 163 -11.09 -8.10 -10.41
N LEU A 164 -10.72 -8.15 -11.68
CA LEU A 164 -9.82 -9.12 -12.27
C LEU A 164 -8.70 -8.37 -12.99
N ASP A 165 -7.49 -8.45 -12.47
CA ASP A 165 -6.33 -7.72 -12.97
C ASP A 165 -5.35 -8.69 -13.63
N PHE A 166 -4.75 -8.25 -14.73
CA PHE A 166 -3.67 -8.92 -15.45
C PHE A 166 -2.42 -8.06 -15.32
N ALA A 167 -1.45 -8.51 -14.53
CA ALA A 167 -0.20 -7.82 -14.26
C ALA A 167 0.92 -8.42 -15.10
N PHE A 168 1.73 -7.55 -15.71
CA PHE A 168 2.88 -7.91 -16.54
C PHE A 168 4.15 -7.31 -15.96
N PRO A 169 5.28 -8.02 -16.06
CA PRO A 169 6.55 -7.53 -15.55
C PRO A 169 7.09 -6.38 -16.42
N ILE A 170 7.58 -5.33 -15.78
CA ILE A 170 8.38 -4.28 -16.43
C ILE A 170 9.85 -4.42 -16.03
N HIS A 171 10.13 -4.54 -14.73
CA HIS A 171 11.50 -4.62 -14.21
C HIS A 171 11.57 -5.36 -12.87
N GLY A 172 12.72 -5.97 -12.59
CA GLY A 172 12.94 -6.82 -11.43
C GLY A 172 12.35 -8.23 -11.59
N PRO A 173 12.27 -9.02 -10.51
CA PRO A 173 11.86 -10.43 -10.57
C PRO A 173 10.33 -10.61 -10.57
N VAL A 174 9.62 -9.61 -11.10
CA VAL A 174 8.16 -9.62 -11.28
C VAL A 174 7.79 -10.66 -12.34
N LYS A 175 6.64 -11.30 -12.19
CA LYS A 175 6.10 -12.29 -13.12
C LYS A 175 4.71 -11.87 -13.59
N PHE A 176 4.26 -12.49 -14.68
CA PHE A 176 2.86 -12.38 -15.06
C PHE A 176 1.98 -12.96 -13.95
N GLN A 177 0.93 -12.23 -13.58
CA GLN A 177 -0.01 -12.64 -12.53
C GLN A 177 -1.43 -12.22 -12.90
N VAL A 178 -2.38 -13.12 -12.63
CA VAL A 178 -3.80 -12.81 -12.63
C VAL A 178 -4.26 -12.64 -11.19
N CYS A 179 -4.83 -11.49 -10.86
CA CYS A 179 -5.30 -11.17 -9.51
C CYS A 179 -6.81 -11.03 -9.51
N PHE A 180 -7.47 -11.73 -8.58
CA PHE A 180 -8.88 -11.53 -8.29
C PHE A 180 -9.04 -10.90 -6.92
N ALA A 181 -9.90 -9.88 -6.81
CA ALA A 181 -10.21 -9.29 -5.52
C ALA A 181 -11.63 -8.70 -5.46
N THR A 182 -12.17 -8.69 -4.25
CA THR A 182 -13.38 -7.94 -3.90
C THR A 182 -13.00 -6.74 -3.04
N GLY A 183 -13.41 -5.55 -3.47
CA GLY A 183 -13.02 -4.28 -2.88
C GLY A 183 -12.11 -3.46 -3.81
N GLN A 184 -11.81 -2.24 -3.40
CA GLN A 184 -10.81 -1.41 -4.07
C GLN A 184 -9.44 -1.77 -3.51
N PHE A 185 -8.44 -1.92 -4.38
CA PHE A 185 -7.06 -1.75 -3.92
C PHE A 185 -6.90 -0.27 -3.57
N PHE A 186 -6.30 0.04 -2.42
CA PHE A 186 -6.07 1.42 -1.98
C PHE A 186 -7.35 2.26 -1.83
N GLY A 187 -8.34 1.76 -1.09
CA GLY A 187 -9.54 2.52 -0.75
C GLY A 187 -9.25 3.79 0.08
N ALA A 188 -10.10 4.81 -0.07
CA ALA A 188 -10.00 6.11 0.61
C ALA A 188 -9.93 6.02 2.15
N PHE A 189 -10.50 4.96 2.74
CA PHE A 189 -10.61 4.78 4.18
C PHE A 189 -9.78 3.61 4.75
N LYS A 190 -8.84 3.04 3.97
CA LYS A 190 -7.90 2.10 4.58
C LYS A 190 -6.87 2.92 5.37
N SER A 191 -7.20 3.15 6.63
CA SER A 191 -6.34 3.76 7.64
C SER A 191 -5.01 3.01 7.71
N LEU A 192 -3.93 3.73 8.02
CA LEU A 192 -2.69 3.13 8.50
C LEU A 192 -3.08 2.15 9.60
N SER A 193 -3.03 0.85 9.30
CA SER A 193 -3.42 -0.15 10.27
C SER A 193 -2.34 -0.13 11.34
N TYR A 194 -2.68 0.32 12.54
CA TYR A 194 -1.80 0.19 13.70
C TYR A 194 -1.59 -1.29 13.97
N ILE A 195 -0.54 -1.84 13.39
CA ILE A 195 0.00 -3.13 13.78
C ILE A 195 1.04 -2.76 14.82
N ASN A 196 0.82 -3.11 16.10
CA ASN A 196 1.86 -2.99 17.12
C ASN A 196 3.12 -3.67 16.55
N PRO A 197 4.19 -2.93 16.21
CA PRO A 197 5.35 -3.51 15.54
C PRO A 197 6.20 -4.36 16.49
N PHE A 198 5.89 -4.38 17.80
CA PHE A 198 6.65 -5.07 18.85
C PHE A 198 5.72 -5.92 19.75
N PRO A 199 5.26 -7.09 19.27
CA PRO A 199 4.23 -7.88 19.95
C PRO A 199 4.77 -8.66 21.16
N ARG A 200 6.06 -9.04 21.16
CA ARG A 200 6.72 -9.86 22.22
C ARG A 200 6.96 -9.11 23.55
N LEU A 201 6.35 -7.95 23.77
CA LEU A 201 6.53 -7.15 25.00
C LEU A 201 5.39 -7.33 26.00
N PHE A 202 4.31 -8.01 25.61
CA PHE A 202 3.33 -8.59 26.53
C PHE A 202 3.63 -10.09 26.54
N GLY A 203 4.17 -10.57 27.66
CA GLY A 203 4.86 -11.86 27.73
C GLY A 203 4.06 -13.03 27.19
N GLU A 204 4.64 -13.74 26.22
CA GLU A 204 4.65 -15.20 26.15
C GLU A 204 6.05 -15.57 25.64
N GLU A 205 6.75 -16.39 26.44
CA GLU A 205 7.84 -17.24 25.98
C GLU A 205 7.29 -18.34 25.07
#